data_AF-A0A7C4PBT5-F1
#
_entry.id   AF-A0A7C4PBT5-F1
#
_cell.length_a   1.000
_cell.length_b   1.000
_cell.length_c   1.000
_cell.angle_alpha   90.00
_cell.angle_beta   90.00
_cell.angle_gamma   90.00
#
_symmetry.space_group_name_H-M   'P 1'
#
loop_
_entity.id
_entity.type
_entity.pdbx_description
1 polymer ?
#
loop_
_entity_poly.entity_id
_entity_poly.type
_entity_poly.pdbx_seq_one_letter_code
_entity_poly.pdbx_strand_id
1 'polypeptide(L)'
;MHDSLVGWLIVLVAALVYGFQVLVVYADAAYFDRRFFRIVCDFLGAHAAVDYNLRRAGKRKLVQPFFLRQWWRLVIQPRSNIERHFAWIKRYFGLKYFQCFTFLRVCQFVLLTYIAALAVAFAAQRYDRPELLRCRSMVLAHV
;
A
#
# COMPACT_ATOMS: atom_id res chain seq x y z
N MET A 1 -6.05 -30.22 3.67
CA MET A 1 -7.47 -29.98 3.29
C MET A 1 -8.24 -29.47 4.51
N HIS A 2 -7.84 -28.35 5.16
CA HIS A 2 -8.53 -27.96 6.41
C HIS A 2 -8.89 -26.50 6.71
N ASP A 3 -8.45 -25.47 5.98
CA ASP A 3 -8.69 -24.09 6.47
C ASP A 3 -9.53 -23.16 5.57
N SER A 4 -9.99 -23.61 4.39
CA SER A 4 -10.76 -22.71 3.50
C SER A 4 -12.22 -22.54 3.93
N LEU A 5 -12.84 -23.56 4.53
CA LEU A 5 -14.25 -23.53 4.96
C LEU A 5 -14.50 -22.56 6.11
N VAL A 6 -13.55 -22.44 7.04
CA VAL A 6 -13.66 -21.52 8.18
C VAL A 6 -13.43 -20.07 7.74
N GLY A 7 -12.50 -19.87 6.79
CA GLY A 7 -12.13 -18.53 6.34
C GLY A 7 -13.29 -17.74 5.72
N TRP A 8 -14.09 -18.33 4.82
CA TRP A 8 -15.16 -17.58 4.15
C TRP A 8 -16.30 -17.23 5.11
N LEU A 9 -16.60 -18.13 6.05
CA LEU A 9 -17.63 -17.92 7.06
C LEU A 9 -17.28 -16.74 7.94
N ILE A 10 -16.03 -16.65 8.41
CA ILE A 10 -15.57 -15.53 9.25
C ILE A 10 -15.65 -14.21 8.48
N VAL A 11 -15.21 -14.18 7.22
CA VAL A 11 -15.28 -12.95 6.40
C VAL A 11 -16.72 -12.50 6.18
N LEU A 12 -17.62 -13.44 5.91
CA LEU A 12 -19.04 -13.15 5.69
C LEU A 12 -19.73 -12.68 6.97
N VAL A 13 -19.48 -13.36 8.10
CA VAL A 13 -20.00 -12.95 9.42
C VAL A 13 -19.48 -11.57 9.80
N ALA A 14 -18.19 -11.29 9.59
CA ALA A 14 -17.63 -9.98 9.87
C ALA A 14 -18.26 -8.87 8.99
N ALA A 15 -18.45 -9.13 7.70
CA ALA A 15 -19.09 -8.17 6.80
C ALA A 15 -20.54 -7.85 7.23
N LEU A 16 -21.30 -8.88 7.64
CA LEU A 16 -22.67 -8.73 8.11
C LEU A 16 -22.76 -8.03 9.47
N VAL A 17 -21.95 -8.44 10.45
CA VAL A 17 -21.98 -7.90 11.81
C VAL A 17 -21.57 -6.43 11.84
N TYR A 18 -20.56 -6.05 11.07
CA TYR A 18 -20.06 -4.68 11.06
C TYR A 18 -20.68 -3.79 9.98
N GLY A 19 -21.52 -4.35 9.09
CA GLY A 19 -22.16 -3.59 8.00
C GLY A 19 -21.16 -2.96 7.02
N PHE A 20 -19.95 -3.50 6.91
CA PHE A 20 -18.91 -2.92 6.07
C PHE A 20 -19.08 -3.32 4.60
N GLN A 21 -18.93 -2.33 3.72
CA GLN A 21 -18.68 -2.60 2.31
C GLN A 21 -17.25 -3.09 2.14
N VAL A 22 -17.07 -4.41 2.07
CA VAL A 22 -15.76 -5.03 1.90
C VAL A 22 -15.31 -4.84 0.45
N LEU A 23 -14.32 -3.97 0.22
CA LEU A 23 -13.82 -3.69 -1.14
C LEU A 23 -12.73 -4.67 -1.58
N VAL A 24 -11.86 -5.08 -0.65
CA VAL A 24 -10.73 -5.98 -0.91
C VAL A 24 -10.61 -6.99 0.22
N VAL A 25 -10.53 -8.27 -0.12
CA VAL A 25 -10.22 -9.35 0.82
C VAL A 25 -8.80 -9.83 0.56
N TYR A 26 -7.90 -9.54 1.50
CA TYR A 26 -6.53 -10.05 1.48
C TYR A 26 -6.49 -11.43 2.14
N ALA A 27 -6.02 -12.44 1.43
CA ALA A 27 -5.74 -13.74 2.05
C ALA A 27 -4.58 -14.46 1.36
N ASP A 28 -3.97 -15.37 2.08
CA ASP A 28 -2.82 -16.14 1.62
C ASP A 28 -3.26 -17.24 0.64
N ALA A 29 -2.46 -17.46 -0.42
CA ALA A 29 -2.70 -18.49 -1.44
C ALA A 29 -2.94 -19.90 -0.87
N ALA A 30 -2.44 -20.18 0.34
CA ALA A 30 -2.71 -21.45 1.02
C ALA A 30 -4.19 -21.64 1.39
N TYR A 31 -4.95 -20.56 1.59
CA TYR A 31 -6.34 -20.57 2.08
C TYR A 31 -7.37 -20.34 0.97
N PHE A 32 -6.95 -19.78 -0.17
CA PHE A 32 -7.84 -19.58 -1.30
C PHE A 32 -8.16 -20.90 -2.03
N ASP A 33 -9.44 -21.22 -2.10
CA ASP A 33 -10.02 -22.19 -3.04
C ASP A 33 -11.04 -21.49 -3.96
N ARG A 34 -11.47 -22.17 -5.03
CA ARG A 34 -12.43 -21.59 -6.00
C ARG A 34 -13.79 -21.24 -5.38
N ARG A 35 -14.13 -21.86 -4.24
CA ARG A 35 -15.39 -21.58 -3.53
C ARG A 35 -15.28 -20.29 -2.75
N PHE A 36 -14.21 -20.09 -1.98
CA PHE A 36 -13.91 -18.85 -1.27
C PHE A 36 -13.86 -17.67 -2.25
N PHE A 37 -13.22 -17.84 -3.42
CA PHE A 37 -13.19 -16.79 -4.45
C PHE A 37 -14.58 -16.37 -4.92
N ARG A 38 -15.46 -17.34 -5.24
CA ARG A 38 -16.85 -17.02 -5.65
C ARG A 38 -17.61 -16.29 -4.56
N ILE A 39 -17.44 -16.67 -3.29
CA ILE A 39 -18.11 -15.97 -2.19
C ILE A 39 -17.60 -14.52 -2.08
N VAL A 40 -16.29 -14.30 -2.16
CA VAL A 40 -15.71 -12.95 -2.10
C VAL A 40 -16.17 -12.09 -3.28
N CYS A 41 -16.16 -12.61 -4.51
CA CYS A 41 -16.49 -11.82 -5.69
C CYS A 41 -17.99 -11.72 -5.95
N ASP A 42 -18.73 -12.83 -5.85
CA ASP A 42 -20.15 -12.89 -6.21
C ASP A 42 -21.06 -12.46 -5.05
N PHE A 43 -20.69 -12.74 -3.79
CA PHE A 43 -21.52 -12.43 -2.62
C PHE A 43 -21.12 -11.12 -1.92
N LEU A 44 -19.81 -10.89 -1.72
CA LEU A 44 -19.34 -9.63 -1.12
C LEU A 44 -19.11 -8.51 -2.15
N GLY A 45 -19.10 -8.80 -3.45
CA GLY A 45 -18.73 -7.83 -4.48
C GLY A 45 -17.28 -7.34 -4.36
N ALA A 46 -16.46 -8.06 -3.60
CA ALA A 46 -15.12 -7.64 -3.21
C ALA A 46 -14.06 -8.20 -4.16
N HIS A 47 -12.93 -7.50 -4.25
CA HIS A 47 -11.76 -8.01 -4.98
C HIS A 47 -10.91 -8.91 -4.09
N ALA A 48 -10.63 -10.13 -4.55
CA ALA A 48 -9.71 -11.04 -3.88
C ALA A 48 -8.25 -10.66 -4.18
N ALA A 49 -7.49 -10.26 -3.15
CA ALA A 49 -6.06 -10.03 -3.25
C ALA A 49 -5.31 -11.22 -2.63
N VAL A 50 -4.95 -12.19 -3.47
CA VAL A 50 -4.30 -13.43 -3.02
C VAL A 50 -2.79 -13.20 -2.87
N ASP A 51 -2.25 -13.35 -1.66
CA ASP A 51 -0.80 -13.22 -1.43
C ASP A 51 -0.04 -14.37 -2.09
N TYR A 52 0.81 -14.04 -3.05
CA TYR A 52 1.68 -14.99 -3.69
C TYR A 52 3.12 -14.84 -3.22
N ASN A 53 3.47 -15.58 -2.16
CA ASN A 53 4.83 -15.62 -1.65
C ASN A 53 5.67 -16.64 -2.44
N LEU A 54 6.51 -16.15 -3.36
CA LEU A 54 7.46 -16.95 -4.15
C LEU A 54 8.38 -17.83 -3.28
N ARG A 55 8.69 -17.42 -2.04
CA ARG A 55 9.51 -18.21 -1.10
C ARG A 55 8.80 -19.44 -0.53
N ARG A 56 7.49 -19.59 -0.77
CA ARG A 56 6.67 -20.75 -0.37
C ARG A 56 6.42 -21.70 -1.55
N ALA A 57 7.41 -21.81 -2.45
CA ALA A 57 7.43 -22.77 -3.54
C ALA A 57 7.27 -24.21 -2.97
N GLY A 58 6.13 -24.83 -3.23
CA GLY A 58 5.80 -26.18 -2.72
C GLY A 58 4.30 -26.38 -2.47
N LYS A 59 3.54 -25.31 -2.23
CA LYS A 59 2.07 -25.40 -2.13
C LYS A 59 1.48 -25.39 -3.54
N ARG A 60 1.02 -26.55 -4.02
CA ARG A 60 0.34 -26.80 -5.32
C ARG A 60 -1.01 -26.08 -5.50
N LYS A 61 -1.25 -24.93 -4.86
CA LYS A 61 -2.52 -24.22 -4.98
C LYS A 61 -2.45 -23.13 -6.05
N LEU A 62 -3.15 -23.42 -7.15
CA LEU A 62 -3.71 -22.54 -8.19
C LEU A 62 -3.23 -21.09 -8.18
N VAL A 63 -2.00 -20.89 -8.63
CA VAL A 63 -1.51 -19.58 -9.05
C VAL A 63 -1.98 -19.38 -10.48
N GLN A 64 -3.21 -18.88 -10.65
CA GLN A 64 -3.66 -18.47 -11.97
C GLN A 64 -3.10 -17.07 -12.28
N PRO A 65 -2.71 -16.77 -13.53
CA PRO A 65 -2.22 -15.45 -13.95
C PRO A 65 -3.17 -14.30 -13.61
N PHE A 66 -4.47 -14.60 -13.47
CA PHE A 66 -5.48 -13.66 -12.99
C PHE A 66 -5.21 -13.19 -11.55
N PHE A 67 -4.93 -14.11 -10.63
CA PHE A 67 -4.66 -13.79 -9.22
C PHE A 67 -3.35 -13.01 -9.06
N LEU A 68 -2.31 -13.37 -9.82
CA LEU A 68 -1.07 -12.61 -9.88
C LEU A 68 -1.31 -11.17 -10.32
N ARG A 69 -2.15 -10.95 -11.35
CA ARG A 69 -2.52 -9.59 -11.80
C ARG A 69 -3.30 -8.81 -10.73
N GLN A 70 -4.25 -9.46 -10.05
CA GLN A 70 -5.00 -8.81 -8.97
C GLN A 70 -4.10 -8.45 -7.78
N TRP A 71 -3.25 -9.38 -7.35
CA TRP A 71 -2.27 -9.13 -6.28
C TRP A 71 -1.30 -8.01 -6.65
N TRP A 72 -0.81 -8.00 -7.89
CA TRP A 72 0.08 -6.94 -8.36
C TRP A 72 -0.59 -5.57 -8.33
N ARG A 73 -1.82 -5.46 -8.87
CA ARG A 73 -2.56 -4.19 -8.96
C ARG A 73 -3.03 -3.67 -7.61
N LEU A 74 -3.53 -4.55 -6.75
CA LEU A 74 -4.21 -4.17 -5.50
C LEU A 74 -3.26 -4.07 -4.31
N VAL A 75 -2.14 -4.80 -4.33
CA VAL A 75 -1.23 -4.88 -3.17
C VAL A 75 0.14 -4.35 -3.53
N ILE A 76 0.79 -4.91 -4.55
CA ILE A 76 2.19 -4.58 -4.85
C ILE A 76 2.34 -3.15 -5.37
N GLN A 77 1.49 -2.72 -6.31
CA GLN A 77 1.59 -1.40 -6.90
C GLN A 77 1.33 -0.27 -5.87
N PRO A 78 0.27 -0.30 -5.05
CA PRO A 78 0.05 0.72 -4.03
C PRO A 78 1.15 0.71 -2.96
N ARG A 79 1.56 -0.48 -2.50
CA ARG A 79 2.66 -0.63 -1.54
C ARG A 79 3.96 -0.06 -2.08
N SER A 80 4.33 -0.41 -3.31
CA SER A 80 5.53 0.08 -3.96
C SER A 80 5.50 1.61 -4.12
N ASN A 81 4.34 2.19 -4.43
CA ASN A 81 4.18 3.63 -4.51
C ASN A 81 4.38 4.31 -3.15
N ILE A 82 3.80 3.76 -2.08
CA ILE A 82 3.98 4.25 -0.71
C ILE A 82 5.45 4.13 -0.28
N GLU A 83 6.07 2.98 -0.50
CA GLU A 83 7.48 2.74 -0.18
C GLU A 83 8.40 3.69 -0.95
N ARG A 84 8.14 3.91 -2.25
CA ARG A 84 8.89 4.85 -3.09
C ARG A 84 8.73 6.29 -2.60
N HIS A 85 7.52 6.68 -2.21
CA HIS A 85 7.24 7.99 -1.62
C HIS A 85 8.06 8.19 -0.34
N PHE A 86 8.01 7.26 0.61
CA PHE A 86 8.82 7.35 1.83
C PHE A 86 10.32 7.33 1.56
N ALA A 87 10.79 6.52 0.60
CA ALA A 87 12.19 6.50 0.21
C ALA A 87 12.63 7.88 -0.33
N TRP A 88 11.79 8.51 -1.15
CA TRP A 88 12.04 9.85 -1.71
C TRP A 88 12.05 10.93 -0.62
N ILE A 89 11.04 10.96 0.26
CA ILE A 89 10.98 11.93 1.36
C ILE A 89 12.20 11.76 2.30
N LYS A 90 12.58 10.52 2.63
CA LYS A 90 13.78 10.24 3.45
C LYS A 90 15.07 10.70 2.77
N ARG A 91 15.22 10.49 1.47
CA ARG A 91 16.43 10.80 0.70
C ARG A 91 16.60 12.31 0.47
N TYR A 92 15.54 12.99 0.05
CA TYR A 92 15.63 14.37 -0.44
C TYR A 92 15.21 15.42 0.60
N PHE A 93 14.28 15.07 1.49
CA PHE A 93 13.78 15.98 2.53
C PHE A 93 14.33 15.64 3.92
N GLY A 94 15.05 14.53 4.04
CA GLY A 94 15.78 14.19 5.26
C GLY A 94 14.91 13.70 6.41
N LEU A 95 13.74 13.13 6.12
CA LEU A 95 12.79 12.62 7.12
C LEU A 95 13.41 11.62 8.13
N LYS A 96 14.52 10.96 7.77
CA LYS A 96 15.23 10.03 8.67
C LYS A 96 16.23 10.68 9.64
N TYR A 97 16.49 11.98 9.51
CA TYR A 97 17.54 12.69 10.25
C TYR A 97 17.00 13.56 11.39
N PHE A 98 15.83 13.24 11.94
CA PHE A 98 15.31 13.96 13.09
C PHE A 98 16.22 13.73 14.32
N GLN A 99 16.56 14.80 15.03
CA GLN A 99 17.34 14.77 16.26
C GLN A 99 16.47 15.14 17.47
N CYS A 100 15.25 14.60 17.51
CA CYS A 100 14.29 14.87 18.57
C CYS A 100 13.64 13.57 19.06
N PHE A 101 13.32 13.51 20.36
CA PHE A 101 12.91 12.26 21.02
C PHE A 101 11.48 12.28 21.57
N THR A 102 10.86 13.46 21.67
CA THR A 102 9.48 13.60 22.14
C THR A 102 8.49 13.43 20.99
N PHE A 103 7.39 12.70 21.22
CA PHE A 103 6.32 12.49 20.23
C PHE A 103 5.88 13.80 19.55
N LEU A 104 5.61 14.85 20.34
CA LEU A 104 5.21 16.17 19.80
C LEU A 104 6.25 16.76 18.84
N ARG A 105 7.54 16.70 19.19
CA ARG A 105 8.62 17.23 18.35
C ARG A 105 8.82 16.40 17.09
N VAL A 106 8.66 15.08 17.18
CA VAL A 106 8.67 14.18 16.02
C VAL A 106 7.50 14.52 15.09
N CYS A 107 6.29 14.68 15.60
CA CYS A 107 5.13 15.10 14.80
C CYS A 107 5.35 16.45 14.12
N GLN A 108 5.88 17.45 14.84
CA GLN A 108 6.23 18.75 14.27
C GLN A 108 7.28 18.63 13.17
N PHE A 109 8.34 17.86 13.39
CA PHE A 109 9.38 17.63 12.40
C PHE A 109 8.82 16.98 11.12
N VAL A 110 8.00 15.93 11.27
CA VAL A 110 7.33 15.27 10.14
C VAL A 110 6.45 16.26 9.40
N LEU A 111 5.63 17.04 10.10
CA LEU A 111 4.75 18.04 9.52
C LEU A 111 5.54 19.09 8.71
N LEU A 112 6.56 19.69 9.30
CA LEU A 112 7.41 20.69 8.63
C LEU A 112 8.12 20.11 7.41
N THR A 113 8.60 18.87 7.49
CA THR A 113 9.21 18.15 6.36
C THR A 113 8.23 18.02 5.20
N TYR A 114 6.97 17.70 5.48
CA TYR A 114 5.93 17.57 4.46
C TYR A 114 5.49 18.93 3.89
N ILE A 115 5.42 19.98 4.70
CA ILE A 115 5.18 21.35 4.23
C ILE A 115 6.28 21.77 3.25
N ALA A 116 7.55 21.52 3.59
CA ALA A 116 8.67 21.81 2.69
C ALA A 116 8.60 21.01 1.38
N ALA A 117 8.20 19.73 1.43
CA ALA A 117 8.01 18.91 0.25
C ALA A 117 6.91 19.44 -0.67
N LEU A 118 5.78 19.86 -0.10
CA LEU A 118 4.68 20.48 -0.86
C LEU A 118 5.09 21.82 -1.46
N ALA A 119 5.83 22.66 -0.72
CA ALA A 119 6.32 23.94 -1.22
C ALA A 119 7.27 23.76 -2.42
N VAL A 120 8.19 22.80 -2.34
CA VAL A 120 9.08 22.44 -3.46
C VAL A 120 8.29 21.91 -4.67
N ALA A 121 7.29 21.06 -4.44
CA ALA A 121 6.45 20.55 -5.52
C ALA A 121 5.63 21.66 -6.19
N PHE A 122 5.08 22.57 -5.39
CA PHE A 122 4.34 23.72 -5.88
C PHE A 122 5.23 24.67 -6.70
N ALA A 123 6.44 24.96 -6.21
CA ALA A 123 7.41 25.75 -6.96
C ALA A 123 7.81 25.07 -8.28
N ALA A 124 8.11 23.76 -8.25
CA ALA A 124 8.43 22.99 -9.44
C ALA A 124 7.31 23.04 -10.50
N GLN A 125 6.06 22.94 -10.06
CA GLN A 125 4.89 23.07 -10.94
C GLN A 125 4.72 24.50 -11.47
N ARG A 126 4.93 25.52 -10.61
CA ARG A 126 4.77 26.93 -11.00
C ARG A 126 5.77 27.36 -12.07
N TYR A 127 6.99 26.84 -12.02
CA TYR A 127 8.06 27.16 -12.95
C TYR A 127 8.23 26.14 -14.09
N ASP A 128 7.36 25.14 -14.19
CA ASP A 128 7.43 24.04 -15.17
C ASP A 128 8.80 23.33 -15.19
N ARG A 129 9.40 23.17 -14.00
CA ARG A 129 10.73 22.55 -13.80
C ARG A 129 10.60 21.29 -12.94
N PRO A 130 10.26 20.14 -13.53
CA PRO A 130 10.10 18.90 -12.77
C PRO A 130 11.42 18.39 -12.15
N GLU A 131 12.59 18.84 -12.64
CA GLU A 131 13.87 18.52 -12.00
C GLU A 131 13.98 19.01 -10.55
N LEU A 132 13.28 20.10 -10.19
CA LEU A 132 13.33 20.70 -8.85
C LEU A 132 12.73 19.80 -7.77
N LEU A 133 11.80 18.91 -8.14
CA LEU A 133 11.24 17.92 -7.22
C LEU A 133 12.34 17.07 -6.56
N ARG A 134 13.42 16.77 -7.28
CA ARG A 134 14.48 15.88 -6.80
C ARG A 134 15.61 16.60 -6.05
N CYS A 135 15.60 17.92 -5.96
CA CYS A 135 16.67 18.68 -5.31
C CYS A 135 16.15 19.89 -4.54
N ARG A 136 15.93 19.71 -3.22
CA ARG A 136 15.58 20.82 -2.32
C ARG A 136 16.57 21.99 -2.37
N SER A 137 17.85 21.70 -2.59
CA SER A 137 18.92 22.70 -2.66
C SER A 137 18.85 23.56 -3.93
N MET A 138 18.33 23.02 -5.04
CA MET A 138 18.15 23.80 -6.26
C MET A 138 16.96 24.76 -6.16
N VAL A 139 15.92 24.43 -5.39
CA VAL A 139 14.82 25.36 -5.12
C VAL A 139 15.29 26.55 -4.28
N LEU A 140 16.10 26.31 -3.25
CA LEU A 140 16.68 27.39 -2.44
C LEU A 140 17.68 28.27 -3.21
N ALA A 141 18.29 27.75 -4.28
CA ALA A 141 19.18 28.52 -5.15
C ALA A 141 18.44 29.30 -6.25
N HIS A 142 17.13 29.08 -6.42
CA HIS A 142 16.30 29.73 -7.43
C HIS A 142 15.47 30.90 -6.88
N VAL A 143 15.34 30.99 -5.55
CA VAL A 143 14.77 32.13 -4.83
C VAL A 143 15.87 33.16 -4.58
#